data_AF-F1W4E7-F1
#
_entry.id   AF-F1W4E7-F1
#
_cell.length_a   1.000
_cell.length_b   1.000
_cell.length_c   1.000
_cell.angle_alpha   90.00
_cell.angle_beta   90.00
_cell.angle_gamma   90.00
#
_symmetry.space_group_name_H-M   'P 1'
#
loop_
_entity.id
_entity.type
_entity.pdbx_description
1 polymer ?
#
loop_
_entity_poly.entity_id
_entity_poly.type
_entity_poly.pdbx_seq_one_letter_code
_entity_poly.pdbx_strand_id
1 'polypeptide(L)'
;MQQIGEVGVAGIVIDAVMLCSTFGMALFLGVKVFRLERDTAILIGAGSSICGAAAVLATEPVVQARSEQVTVAISTVVVFGTLSIFLYPLLYRLNLHWQVLDSAPATFGIYVGSTVHEVAQVVAAARSIGDEAANTAVIAKMVRVMMLAPFLIALSAYVSRSRRAEPSVRGRLAVPWFAFIFVAVVGFNSLALLPAGLVAVLIDIDTFLLAMAMAALGLGTRLSAIRQAGVRPLLLAAMLFAWLVAGGALINRVVMQF
;
A
#
# COMPACT_ATOMS: atom_id res chain seq x y z
N MET A 1 15.16 7.43 -18.06
CA MET A 1 15.32 8.61 -17.18
C MET A 1 13.98 9.22 -16.74
N GLN A 2 12.96 9.32 -17.62
CA GLN A 2 11.69 10.01 -17.31
C GLN A 2 10.89 9.43 -16.12
N GLN A 3 10.62 8.11 -16.08
CA GLN A 3 9.74 7.53 -15.06
C GLN A 3 10.31 7.53 -13.63
N ILE A 4 11.63 7.39 -13.47
CA ILE A 4 12.29 7.43 -12.14
C ILE A 4 12.51 8.88 -11.68
N GLY A 5 12.75 9.81 -12.63
CA GLY A 5 12.89 11.23 -12.33
C GLY A 5 11.60 11.89 -11.84
N GLU A 6 10.44 11.45 -12.37
CA GLU A 6 9.12 11.98 -12.00
C GLU A 6 8.61 11.47 -10.65
N VAL A 7 8.85 10.19 -10.29
CA VAL A 7 8.54 9.70 -8.94
C VAL A 7 9.56 10.25 -7.94
N GLY A 8 10.86 10.21 -8.27
CA GLY A 8 11.93 10.95 -7.60
C GLY A 8 11.87 11.03 -6.07
N VAL A 9 12.31 12.18 -5.53
CA VAL A 9 12.25 12.49 -4.08
C VAL A 9 10.81 12.74 -3.63
N ALA A 10 9.98 13.32 -4.50
CA ALA A 10 8.58 13.63 -4.20
C ALA A 10 7.78 12.38 -3.80
N GLY A 11 7.90 11.28 -4.55
CA GLY A 11 7.27 10.01 -4.25
C GLY A 11 7.71 9.41 -2.92
N ILE A 12 9.02 9.46 -2.60
CA ILE A 12 9.55 9.03 -1.30
C ILE A 12 8.94 9.87 -0.16
N VAL A 13 8.86 11.19 -0.35
CA VAL A 13 8.26 12.10 0.65
C VAL A 13 6.77 11.82 0.82
N ILE A 14 6.03 11.67 -0.28
CA ILE A 14 4.60 11.33 -0.27
C ILE A 14 4.40 10.01 0.48
N ASP A 15 5.11 8.95 0.13
CA ASP A 15 4.98 7.64 0.78
C ASP A 15 5.36 7.68 2.26
N ALA A 16 6.42 8.41 2.62
CA ALA A 16 6.82 8.58 4.01
C ALA A 16 5.73 9.28 4.83
N VAL A 17 5.20 10.39 4.31
CA VAL A 17 4.13 11.15 4.98
C VAL A 17 2.85 10.32 5.05
N MET A 18 2.48 9.61 3.97
CA MET A 18 1.32 8.73 3.94
C MET A 18 1.45 7.58 4.93
N LEU A 19 2.61 6.95 5.01
CA LEU A 19 2.90 5.86 5.96
C LEU A 19 2.79 6.38 7.39
N CYS A 20 3.54 7.43 7.74
CA CYS A 20 3.59 7.96 9.10
C CYS A 20 2.23 8.50 9.56
N SER A 21 1.53 9.26 8.72
CA SER A 21 0.21 9.82 9.06
C SER A 21 -0.85 8.73 9.21
N THR A 22 -0.93 7.78 8.28
CA THR A 22 -1.91 6.69 8.33
C THR A 22 -1.67 5.78 9.53
N PHE A 23 -0.42 5.39 9.78
CA PHE A 23 -0.06 4.55 10.93
C PHE A 23 -0.30 5.28 12.26
N GLY A 24 0.12 6.55 12.37
CA GLY A 24 -0.13 7.36 13.55
C GLY A 24 -1.61 7.53 13.86
N MET A 25 -2.42 7.79 12.83
CA MET A 25 -3.86 7.89 12.96
C MET A 25 -4.51 6.56 13.34
N ALA A 26 -4.01 5.43 12.83
CA ALA A 26 -4.48 4.10 13.21
C ALA A 26 -4.25 3.82 14.69
N LEU A 27 -3.06 4.14 15.21
CA LEU A 27 -2.75 4.00 16.63
C LEU A 27 -3.63 4.90 17.50
N PHE A 28 -3.77 6.17 17.11
CA PHE A 28 -4.56 7.14 17.85
C PHE A 28 -6.04 6.77 17.87
N LEU A 29 -6.68 6.65 16.70
CA LEU A 29 -8.10 6.33 16.60
C LEU A 29 -8.40 4.92 17.12
N GLY A 30 -7.57 3.93 16.77
CA GLY A 30 -7.78 2.55 17.17
C GLY A 30 -7.78 2.37 18.69
N VAL A 31 -6.78 2.93 19.38
CA VAL A 31 -6.65 2.75 20.83
C VAL A 31 -7.52 3.73 21.61
N LYS A 32 -7.56 5.01 21.23
CA LYS A 32 -8.24 6.05 22.03
C LYS A 32 -9.73 6.18 21.72
N VAL A 33 -10.13 6.06 20.45
CA VAL A 33 -11.52 6.28 20.02
C VAL A 33 -12.29 4.96 20.00
N PHE A 34 -11.76 3.97 19.28
CA PHE A 34 -12.42 2.68 19.10
C PHE A 34 -12.12 1.67 20.21
N ARG A 35 -11.19 1.98 21.13
CA ARG A 35 -10.79 1.13 22.25
C ARG A 35 -10.44 -0.29 21.82
N LEU A 36 -9.74 -0.42 20.70
CA LEU A 36 -9.20 -1.67 20.21
C LEU A 36 -7.98 -2.08 21.04
N GLU A 37 -7.69 -3.37 21.07
CA GLU A 37 -6.39 -3.85 21.52
C GLU A 37 -5.28 -3.22 20.66
N ARG A 38 -4.18 -2.86 21.33
CA ARG A 38 -3.06 -2.14 20.71
C ARG A 38 -2.48 -2.91 19.52
N ASP A 39 -2.37 -4.22 19.64
CA ASP A 39 -1.80 -5.08 18.59
C ASP A 39 -2.73 -5.11 17.36
N THR A 40 -4.06 -5.16 17.56
CA THR A 40 -5.05 -5.02 16.47
C THR A 40 -4.93 -3.67 15.76
N ALA A 41 -4.78 -2.57 16.52
CA ALA A 41 -4.60 -1.24 15.93
C ALA A 41 -3.27 -1.11 15.16
N ILE A 42 -2.19 -1.70 15.67
CA ILE A 42 -0.89 -1.77 14.98
C ILE A 42 -1.02 -2.53 13.66
N LEU A 43 -1.66 -3.70 13.67
CA LEU A 43 -1.82 -4.53 12.48
C LEU A 43 -2.67 -3.85 11.40
N ILE A 44 -3.83 -3.27 11.77
CA ILE A 44 -4.68 -2.51 10.83
C ILE A 44 -3.90 -1.31 10.29
N GLY A 45 -3.20 -0.58 11.17
CA GLY A 45 -2.35 0.54 10.77
C GLY A 45 -1.26 0.13 9.79
N ALA A 46 -0.51 -0.93 10.06
CA ALA A 46 0.55 -1.43 9.19
C ALA A 46 0.00 -1.88 7.82
N GLY A 47 -1.13 -2.61 7.83
CA GLY A 47 -1.82 -3.03 6.61
C GLY A 47 -2.26 -1.86 5.75
N SER A 48 -2.94 -0.87 6.32
CA SER A 48 -3.41 0.32 5.61
C SER A 48 -2.29 1.28 5.19
N SER A 49 -1.16 1.29 5.91
CA SER A 49 -0.10 2.28 5.70
C SER A 49 1.05 1.82 4.79
N ILE A 50 1.08 0.56 4.33
CA ILE A 50 2.20 0.02 3.54
C ILE A 50 1.70 -0.79 2.33
N CYS A 51 1.56 -2.10 2.47
CA CYS A 51 1.28 -3.03 1.36
C CYS A 51 0.18 -4.05 1.68
N GLY A 52 -0.70 -3.72 2.62
CA GLY A 52 -1.85 -4.55 2.93
C GLY A 52 -1.48 -5.83 3.68
N ALA A 53 -1.94 -6.98 3.19
CA ALA A 53 -1.80 -8.25 3.90
C ALA A 53 -0.33 -8.62 4.20
N ALA A 54 0.59 -8.35 3.26
CA ALA A 54 2.02 -8.63 3.46
C ALA A 54 2.61 -7.81 4.63
N ALA A 55 2.19 -6.57 4.82
CA ALA A 55 2.61 -5.74 5.96
C ALA A 55 2.04 -6.27 7.28
N VAL A 56 0.78 -6.74 7.28
CA VAL A 56 0.16 -7.38 8.46
C VAL A 56 0.95 -8.62 8.87
N LEU A 57 1.25 -9.51 7.93
CA LEU A 57 2.00 -10.75 8.18
C LEU A 57 3.44 -10.49 8.64
N ALA A 58 4.10 -9.47 8.08
CA ALA A 58 5.44 -9.09 8.51
C ALA A 58 5.47 -8.42 9.90
N THR A 59 4.36 -7.80 10.29
CA THR A 59 4.21 -7.11 11.58
C THR A 59 3.78 -8.06 12.71
N GLU A 60 3.00 -9.09 12.40
CA GLU A 60 2.53 -10.14 13.33
C GLU A 60 3.61 -10.65 14.30
N PRO A 61 4.79 -11.10 13.83
CA PRO A 61 5.80 -11.66 14.74
C PRO A 61 6.48 -10.58 15.61
N VAL A 62 6.41 -9.31 15.21
CA VAL A 62 6.99 -8.19 15.97
C VAL A 62 6.12 -7.82 17.18
N VAL A 63 4.79 -7.88 17.02
CA VAL A 63 3.84 -7.59 18.10
C VAL A 63 3.37 -8.85 18.84
N GLN A 64 3.67 -10.03 18.30
CA GLN A 64 3.19 -11.34 18.79
C GLN A 64 1.66 -11.38 18.84
N ALA A 65 1.02 -10.97 17.74
CA ALA A 65 -0.43 -10.88 17.66
C ALA A 65 -1.09 -12.26 17.51
N ARG A 66 -2.33 -12.38 17.99
CA ARG A 66 -3.12 -13.60 17.83
C ARG A 66 -3.63 -13.72 16.40
N SER A 67 -3.81 -14.95 15.90
CA SER A 67 -4.30 -15.22 14.54
C SER A 67 -5.63 -14.55 14.21
N GLU A 68 -6.49 -14.36 15.22
CA GLU A 68 -7.75 -13.61 15.08
C GLU A 68 -7.51 -12.13 14.72
N GLN A 69 -6.55 -11.47 15.38
CA GLN A 69 -6.21 -10.07 15.13
C GLN A 69 -5.60 -9.89 13.73
N VAL A 70 -4.77 -10.85 13.31
CA VAL A 70 -4.20 -10.92 11.96
C VAL A 70 -5.30 -11.07 10.92
N THR A 71 -6.24 -11.99 11.14
CA THR A 71 -7.38 -12.23 10.25
C THR A 71 -8.24 -10.99 10.13
N VAL A 72 -8.58 -10.34 11.24
CA VAL A 72 -9.33 -9.07 11.27
C VAL A 72 -8.63 -8.00 10.44
N ALA A 73 -7.33 -7.79 10.65
CA ALA A 73 -6.56 -6.79 9.92
C ALA A 73 -6.51 -7.07 8.41
N ILE A 74 -6.20 -8.30 7.99
CA ILE A 74 -6.20 -8.70 6.57
C ILE A 74 -7.59 -8.50 5.95
N SER A 75 -8.66 -8.87 6.65
CA SER A 75 -10.03 -8.66 6.19
C SER A 75 -10.32 -7.19 5.87
N THR A 76 -9.91 -6.27 6.76
CA THR A 76 -10.13 -4.83 6.51
C THR A 76 -9.38 -4.34 5.28
N VAL A 77 -8.12 -4.75 5.10
CA VAL A 77 -7.29 -4.43 3.94
C VAL A 77 -7.95 -4.92 2.66
N VAL A 78 -8.42 -6.17 2.63
CA VAL A 78 -9.03 -6.77 1.45
C VAL A 78 -10.32 -6.04 1.08
N VAL A 79 -11.16 -5.68 2.05
CA VAL A 79 -12.41 -4.95 1.81
C VAL A 79 -12.16 -3.58 1.17
N PHE A 80 -11.37 -2.73 1.83
CA PHE A 80 -11.14 -1.36 1.36
C PHE A 80 -10.21 -1.33 0.14
N GLY A 81 -9.31 -2.29 0.03
CA GLY A 81 -8.49 -2.50 -1.16
C GLY A 81 -9.32 -2.91 -2.38
N THR A 82 -10.28 -3.82 -2.22
CA THR A 82 -11.21 -4.19 -3.31
C THR A 82 -12.09 -3.01 -3.70
N LEU A 83 -12.59 -2.25 -2.72
CA LEU A 83 -13.34 -1.02 -2.98
C LEU A 83 -12.50 0.00 -3.78
N SER A 84 -11.19 0.05 -3.53
CA SER A 84 -10.27 0.96 -4.23
C SER A 84 -10.20 0.68 -5.74
N ILE A 85 -10.31 -0.59 -6.17
CA ILE A 85 -10.26 -0.97 -7.59
C ILE A 85 -11.31 -0.21 -8.40
N PHE A 86 -12.51 -0.02 -7.83
CA PHE A 86 -13.61 0.68 -8.49
C PHE A 86 -13.61 2.18 -8.19
N LEU A 87 -13.22 2.56 -6.97
CA LEU A 87 -13.26 3.96 -6.54
C LEU A 87 -12.24 4.81 -7.29
N TYR A 88 -10.99 4.37 -7.45
CA TYR A 88 -9.93 5.20 -8.03
C TYR A 88 -10.15 5.54 -9.52
N PRO A 89 -10.62 4.62 -10.38
CA PRO A 89 -10.98 4.98 -11.76
C PRO A 89 -12.15 5.97 -11.83
N LEU A 90 -13.10 5.86 -10.89
CA LEU A 90 -14.18 6.86 -10.77
C LEU A 90 -13.63 8.22 -10.33
N LEU A 91 -12.74 8.26 -9.34
CA LEU A 91 -12.08 9.48 -8.89
C LEU A 91 -11.25 10.13 -10.00
N TYR A 92 -10.59 9.35 -10.86
CA TYR A 92 -9.88 9.88 -12.02
C TYR A 92 -10.83 10.60 -12.98
N ARG A 93 -11.95 9.96 -13.35
CA ARG A 93 -12.97 10.58 -14.20
C ARG A 93 -13.53 11.87 -13.59
N LEU A 94 -13.78 11.88 -12.28
CA LEU A 94 -14.19 13.09 -11.58
C LEU A 94 -13.07 14.15 -11.59
N ASN A 95 -11.81 13.77 -11.39
CA ASN A 95 -10.68 14.69 -11.40
C ASN A 95 -10.51 15.40 -12.74
N LEU A 96 -10.86 14.76 -13.86
CA LEU A 96 -10.85 15.41 -15.18
C LEU A 96 -11.79 16.63 -15.25
N HIS A 97 -12.81 16.71 -14.40
CA HIS A 97 -13.72 17.85 -14.31
C HIS A 97 -13.31 18.86 -13.22
N TRP A 98 -12.94 18.38 -12.04
CA TRP A 98 -12.70 19.24 -10.87
C TRP A 98 -11.23 19.71 -10.74
N GLN A 99 -10.31 19.06 -11.45
CA GLN A 99 -8.87 19.34 -11.46
C GLN A 99 -8.27 19.54 -10.07
N VAL A 100 -8.61 18.63 -9.14
CA VAL A 100 -8.10 18.66 -7.77
C VAL A 100 -6.62 18.27 -7.76
N LEU A 101 -6.26 17.26 -8.55
CA LEU A 101 -4.91 16.83 -8.87
C LEU A 101 -4.62 17.14 -10.33
N ASP A 102 -3.34 17.16 -10.71
CA ASP A 102 -2.95 17.18 -12.12
C ASP A 102 -3.63 16.00 -12.85
N SER A 103 -4.18 16.29 -14.02
CA SER A 103 -4.88 15.31 -14.86
C SER A 103 -3.91 14.40 -15.60
N ALA A 104 -2.60 14.65 -15.56
CA ALA A 104 -1.59 13.78 -16.14
C ALA A 104 -1.72 12.34 -15.58
N PRO A 105 -1.80 11.30 -16.44
CA PRO A 105 -1.93 9.91 -16.00
C PRO A 105 -0.82 9.47 -15.05
N ALA A 106 0.42 9.90 -15.29
CA ALA A 106 1.58 9.65 -14.42
C ALA A 106 1.36 10.16 -12.99
N THR A 107 0.91 11.41 -12.84
CA THR A 107 0.65 12.05 -11.54
C THR A 107 -0.46 11.32 -10.80
N PHE A 108 -1.56 10.98 -11.48
CA PHE A 108 -2.63 10.23 -10.87
C PHE A 108 -2.19 8.79 -10.51
N GLY A 109 -1.28 8.20 -11.28
CA GLY A 109 -0.63 6.94 -10.96
C GLY A 109 0.11 6.99 -9.63
N ILE A 110 0.92 8.02 -9.38
CA ILE A 110 1.59 8.21 -8.08
C ILE A 110 0.56 8.31 -6.94
N TYR A 111 -0.55 9.01 -7.15
CA TYR A 111 -1.65 9.08 -6.19
C TYR A 111 -2.26 7.69 -5.93
N VAL A 112 -2.55 6.89 -6.95
CA VAL A 112 -3.06 5.51 -6.78
C VAL A 112 -2.05 4.65 -6.01
N GLY A 113 -0.78 4.68 -6.41
CA GLY A 113 0.29 3.87 -5.83
C GLY A 113 0.56 4.20 -4.36
N SER A 114 0.50 5.48 -4.00
CA SER A 114 0.76 5.96 -2.64
C SER A 114 -0.41 5.77 -1.68
N THR A 115 -1.59 5.34 -2.15
CA THR A 115 -2.82 5.31 -1.31
C THR A 115 -3.58 3.98 -1.32
N VAL A 116 -3.55 3.22 -2.42
CA VAL A 116 -4.22 1.91 -2.49
C VAL A 116 -3.43 0.87 -1.69
N HIS A 117 -4.13 -0.09 -1.09
CA HIS A 117 -3.58 -0.99 -0.07
C HIS A 117 -2.59 -2.03 -0.62
N GLU A 118 -2.90 -2.69 -1.74
CA GLU A 118 -2.09 -3.80 -2.26
C GLU A 118 -1.67 -3.59 -3.72
N VAL A 119 -0.56 -4.21 -4.10
CA VAL A 119 0.03 -4.09 -5.46
C VAL A 119 -0.95 -4.55 -6.52
N ALA A 120 -1.59 -5.71 -6.29
CA ALA A 120 -2.65 -6.25 -7.12
C ALA A 120 -3.74 -5.22 -7.46
N GLN A 121 -4.26 -4.57 -6.43
CA GLN A 121 -5.33 -3.58 -6.53
C GLN A 121 -4.84 -2.28 -7.16
N VAL A 122 -3.60 -1.88 -6.88
CA VAL A 122 -2.93 -0.73 -7.53
C VAL A 122 -2.89 -0.95 -9.04
N VAL A 123 -2.41 -2.11 -9.50
CA VAL A 123 -2.30 -2.39 -10.94
C VAL A 123 -3.69 -2.44 -11.56
N ALA A 124 -4.65 -3.13 -10.94
CA ALA A 124 -6.02 -3.23 -11.46
C ALA A 124 -6.69 -1.84 -11.60
N ALA A 125 -6.58 -0.99 -10.59
CA ALA A 125 -7.12 0.37 -10.63
C ALA A 125 -6.41 1.23 -11.68
N ALA A 126 -5.08 1.27 -11.66
CA ALA A 126 -4.30 2.17 -12.51
C ALA A 126 -4.29 1.76 -13.98
N ARG A 127 -4.30 0.46 -14.31
CA ARG A 127 -4.40 -0.02 -15.71
C ARG A 127 -5.70 0.42 -16.38
N SER A 128 -6.79 0.55 -15.63
CA SER A 128 -8.05 1.07 -16.17
C SER A 128 -8.01 2.56 -16.53
N ILE A 129 -6.99 3.29 -16.04
CA ILE A 129 -6.71 4.70 -16.36
C ILE A 129 -5.76 4.78 -17.56
N GLY A 130 -4.72 3.94 -17.58
CA GLY A 130 -3.78 3.81 -18.68
C GLY A 130 -2.46 3.18 -18.25
N ASP A 131 -1.65 2.74 -19.22
CA ASP A 131 -0.37 2.06 -18.95
C ASP A 131 0.63 2.96 -18.20
N GLU A 132 0.63 4.25 -18.52
CA GLU A 132 1.49 5.24 -17.84
C GLU A 132 1.12 5.40 -16.35
N ALA A 133 -0.18 5.48 -16.05
CA ALA A 133 -0.68 5.51 -14.67
C ALA A 133 -0.32 4.22 -13.94
N ALA A 134 -0.45 3.07 -14.60
CA ALA A 134 -0.09 1.78 -14.01
C ALA A 134 1.40 1.68 -13.67
N ASN A 135 2.28 2.07 -14.59
CA ASN A 135 3.72 2.02 -14.37
C ASN A 135 4.13 2.91 -13.19
N THR A 136 3.69 4.16 -13.17
CA THR A 136 4.00 5.10 -12.09
C THR A 136 3.39 4.69 -10.75
N ALA A 137 2.17 4.14 -10.75
CA ALA A 137 1.52 3.63 -9.55
C ALA A 137 2.26 2.44 -8.93
N VAL A 138 2.74 1.49 -9.76
CA VAL A 138 3.53 0.36 -9.26
C VAL A 138 4.85 0.83 -8.69
N ILE A 139 5.53 1.77 -9.35
CA ILE A 139 6.79 2.34 -8.85
C ILE A 139 6.58 2.98 -7.48
N ALA A 140 5.61 3.89 -7.33
CA ALA A 140 5.28 4.51 -6.05
C ALA A 140 4.93 3.44 -5.00
N LYS A 141 4.10 2.45 -5.36
CA LYS A 141 3.76 1.36 -4.44
C LYS A 141 4.97 0.57 -3.95
N MET A 142 5.95 0.32 -4.82
CA MET A 142 7.16 -0.41 -4.47
C MET A 142 8.09 0.41 -3.56
N VAL A 143 8.18 1.72 -3.75
CA VAL A 143 8.87 2.62 -2.82
C VAL A 143 8.27 2.47 -1.41
N ARG A 144 6.95 2.56 -1.29
CA ARG A 144 6.25 2.34 -0.01
C ARG A 144 6.50 0.95 0.59
N VAL A 145 6.52 -0.11 -0.22
CA VAL A 145 6.84 -1.49 0.22
C VAL A 145 8.26 -1.57 0.79
N MET A 146 9.24 -0.88 0.20
CA MET A 146 10.61 -0.85 0.73
C MET A 146 10.69 -0.22 2.12
N MET A 147 9.80 0.73 2.42
CA MET A 147 9.70 1.35 3.74
C MET A 147 9.23 0.38 4.84
N LEU A 148 8.81 -0.85 4.49
CA LEU A 148 8.51 -1.90 5.46
C LEU A 148 9.72 -2.23 6.34
N ALA A 149 10.91 -2.30 5.77
CA ALA A 149 12.13 -2.61 6.53
C ALA A 149 12.42 -1.58 7.64
N PRO A 150 12.54 -0.26 7.34
CA PRO A 150 12.72 0.75 8.39
C PRO A 150 11.51 0.83 9.34
N PHE A 151 10.28 0.62 8.85
CA PHE A 151 9.09 0.57 9.70
C PHE A 151 9.17 -0.54 10.75
N LEU A 152 9.52 -1.78 10.37
CA LEU A 152 9.60 -2.91 11.31
C LEU A 152 10.72 -2.71 12.34
N ILE A 153 11.84 -2.09 11.93
CA ILE A 153 12.91 -1.71 12.86
C ILE A 153 12.38 -0.71 13.90
N ALA A 154 11.73 0.37 13.46
CA ALA A 154 11.16 1.37 14.35
C ALA A 154 10.08 0.79 15.27
N LEU A 155 9.21 -0.07 14.73
CA LEU A 155 8.16 -0.74 15.49
C LEU A 155 8.73 -1.69 16.54
N SER A 156 9.74 -2.49 16.18
CA SER A 156 10.40 -3.41 17.13
C SER A 156 11.02 -2.65 18.31
N ALA A 157 11.68 -1.52 18.06
CA ALA A 157 12.22 -0.65 19.09
C ALA A 157 11.12 -0.05 19.99
N TYR A 158 10.00 0.37 19.39
CA TYR A 158 8.85 0.91 20.12
C TYR A 158 8.17 -0.13 21.02
N VAL A 159 7.97 -1.36 20.54
CA VAL A 159 7.35 -2.45 21.30
C VAL A 159 8.27 -2.92 22.43
N SER A 160 9.57 -3.08 22.17
CA SER A 160 10.58 -3.48 23.17
C SER A 160 10.66 -2.49 24.33
N ARG A 161 10.54 -1.19 24.08
CA ARG A 161 10.53 -0.18 25.15
C ARG A 161 9.28 -0.25 26.04
N SER A 162 8.16 -0.74 25.51
CA SER A 162 6.88 -0.79 26.22
C SER A 162 6.68 -2.07 27.02
N ARG A 163 7.32 -3.18 26.64
CA ARG A 163 7.28 -4.45 27.36
C ARG A 163 8.61 -4.58 28.11
N ARG A 164 8.64 -4.34 29.43
CA ARG A 164 9.85 -4.42 30.30
C ARG A 164 10.42 -5.86 30.43
N ALA A 165 10.69 -6.56 29.32
CA ALA A 165 11.19 -7.93 29.35
C ALA A 165 12.27 -8.15 28.29
N GLU A 166 13.31 -8.87 28.74
CA GLU A 166 14.40 -9.63 28.11
C GLU A 166 14.68 -9.48 26.60
N PRO A 167 15.92 -9.70 26.13
CA PRO A 167 16.29 -9.60 24.72
C PRO A 167 15.57 -10.67 23.90
N SER A 168 14.29 -10.45 23.61
CA SER A 168 13.47 -11.36 22.84
C SER A 168 13.92 -11.27 21.41
N VAL A 169 14.44 -12.39 20.92
CA VAL A 169 14.68 -12.80 19.53
C VAL A 169 14.47 -11.66 18.54
N ARG A 170 15.57 -11.19 17.93
CA ARG A 170 15.54 -10.43 16.66
C ARG A 170 14.58 -11.17 15.72
N GLY A 171 13.29 -10.79 15.75
CA GLY A 171 12.29 -11.33 14.86
C GLY A 171 12.87 -11.13 13.48
N ARG A 172 13.04 -12.22 12.72
CA ARG A 172 13.65 -12.17 11.40
C ARG A 172 12.92 -11.08 10.62
N LEU A 173 13.55 -9.92 10.49
CA LEU A 173 12.98 -8.78 9.80
C LEU A 173 12.66 -9.28 8.39
N ALA A 174 11.38 -9.37 8.07
CA ALA A 174 10.92 -9.81 6.76
C ALA A 174 11.16 -8.67 5.77
N VAL A 175 12.41 -8.51 5.35
CA VAL A 175 12.81 -7.53 4.34
C VAL A 175 12.25 -8.00 3.00
N PRO A 176 11.45 -7.18 2.29
CA PRO A 176 10.85 -7.55 1.02
C PRO A 176 11.91 -7.51 -0.09
N TRP A 177 12.76 -8.54 -0.16
CA TRP A 177 13.85 -8.64 -1.15
C TRP A 177 13.35 -8.50 -2.59
N PHE A 178 12.12 -8.95 -2.87
CA PHE A 178 11.48 -8.81 -4.18
C PHE A 178 11.33 -7.35 -4.62
N ALA A 179 11.07 -6.41 -3.70
CA ALA A 179 10.92 -5.00 -4.03
C ALA A 179 12.26 -4.39 -4.48
N PHE A 180 13.37 -4.79 -3.86
CA PHE A 180 14.70 -4.35 -4.28
C PHE A 180 15.06 -4.87 -5.67
N ILE A 181 14.72 -6.12 -5.97
CA ILE A 181 14.89 -6.67 -7.32
C ILE A 181 14.01 -5.92 -8.32
N PHE A 182 12.77 -5.60 -7.96
CA PHE A 182 11.89 -4.81 -8.83
C PHE A 182 12.52 -3.46 -9.21
N VAL A 183 13.04 -2.70 -8.23
CA VAL A 183 13.69 -1.42 -8.52
C VAL A 183 14.97 -1.60 -9.35
N ALA A 184 15.74 -2.65 -9.10
CA ALA A 184 16.90 -2.96 -9.94
C ALA A 184 16.50 -3.25 -11.39
N VAL A 185 15.42 -4.01 -11.62
CA VAL A 185 14.89 -4.32 -12.95
C VAL A 185 14.33 -3.07 -13.63
N VAL A 186 13.59 -2.22 -12.92
CA VAL A 186 13.10 -0.92 -13.43
C VAL A 186 14.26 -0.01 -13.81
N GLY A 187 15.31 0.04 -12.97
CA GLY A 187 16.54 0.78 -13.25
C GLY A 187 17.25 0.26 -14.50
N PHE A 188 17.38 -1.06 -14.64
CA PHE A 188 17.96 -1.70 -15.81
C PHE A 188 17.14 -1.44 -17.08
N ASN A 189 15.82 -1.59 -17.01
CA ASN A 189 14.90 -1.32 -18.12
C ASN A 189 14.96 0.15 -18.55
N SER A 190 15.12 1.08 -17.60
CA SER A 190 15.26 2.52 -17.84
C SER A 190 16.51 2.92 -18.64
N LEU A 191 17.49 2.02 -18.78
CA LEU A 191 18.66 2.19 -19.65
C LEU A 191 18.35 1.90 -21.12
N ALA A 192 17.13 1.44 -21.44
CA ALA A 192 16.65 1.11 -22.79
C ALA A 192 17.57 0.12 -23.55
N LEU A 193 18.23 -0.77 -22.81
CA LEU A 193 19.17 -1.77 -23.35
C LEU A 193 18.48 -2.98 -24.00
N LEU A 194 17.16 -3.14 -23.80
CA LEU A 194 16.38 -4.28 -24.29
C LEU A 194 15.66 -3.94 -25.61
N PRO A 195 15.59 -4.88 -26.57
CA PRO A 195 14.79 -4.71 -27.79
C PRO A 195 13.30 -4.51 -27.48
N ALA A 196 12.64 -3.58 -28.17
CA ALA A 196 11.23 -3.26 -27.95
C ALA A 196 10.31 -4.48 -28.11
N GLY A 197 10.60 -5.36 -29.07
CA GLY A 197 9.83 -6.60 -29.27
C GLY A 197 9.91 -7.57 -28.07
N LEU A 198 11.06 -7.64 -27.40
CA LEU A 198 11.21 -8.46 -26.20
C LEU A 198 10.43 -7.86 -25.03
N VAL A 199 10.46 -6.54 -24.87
CA VAL A 199 9.68 -5.83 -23.83
C VAL A 199 8.19 -6.04 -24.04
N ALA A 200 7.69 -5.98 -25.28
CA ALA A 200 6.29 -6.23 -25.58
C ALA A 200 5.84 -7.65 -25.17
N VAL A 201 6.61 -8.68 -25.53
CA VAL A 201 6.32 -10.07 -25.12
C VAL A 201 6.32 -10.23 -23.60
N LEU A 202 7.25 -9.58 -22.90
CA LEU A 202 7.29 -9.60 -21.44
C LEU A 202 6.06 -8.93 -20.81
N ILE A 203 5.56 -7.83 -21.40
CA ILE A 203 4.32 -7.16 -20.96
C ILE A 203 3.09 -8.03 -21.19
N ASP A 204 3.02 -8.78 -22.28
CA ASP A 204 1.91 -9.71 -22.54
C ASP A 204 1.89 -10.86 -21.51
N ILE A 205 3.06 -11.41 -21.21
CA ILE A 205 3.22 -12.45 -20.17
C ILE A 205 2.84 -11.89 -18.79
N ASP A 206 3.33 -10.70 -18.43
CA ASP A 206 2.96 -10.00 -17.19
C ASP A 206 1.45 -9.84 -17.08
N THR A 207 0.81 -9.35 -18.14
CA THR A 207 -0.65 -9.12 -18.18
C THR A 207 -1.43 -10.42 -17.96
N PHE A 208 -0.99 -11.51 -18.59
CA PHE A 208 -1.61 -12.83 -18.41
C PHE A 208 -1.44 -13.36 -16.97
N LEU A 209 -0.24 -13.27 -16.41
CA LEU A 209 0.04 -13.70 -15.04
C LEU A 209 -0.72 -12.85 -14.00
N LEU A 210 -0.79 -11.53 -14.23
CA LEU A 210 -1.56 -10.62 -13.41
C LEU A 210 -3.05 -10.94 -13.46
N ALA A 211 -3.61 -11.21 -14.64
CA ALA A 211 -5.01 -11.62 -14.79
C ALA A 211 -5.30 -12.90 -13.99
N MET A 212 -4.40 -13.90 -14.05
CA MET A 212 -4.53 -15.10 -13.22
C MET A 212 -4.45 -14.80 -11.71
N ALA A 213 -3.52 -13.95 -11.28
CA ALA A 213 -3.39 -13.56 -9.88
C ALA A 213 -4.64 -12.81 -9.38
N MET A 214 -5.22 -11.92 -10.20
CA MET A 214 -6.45 -11.19 -9.85
C MET A 214 -7.65 -12.12 -9.77
N ALA A 215 -7.75 -13.08 -10.70
CA ALA A 215 -8.79 -14.10 -10.67
C ALA A 215 -8.69 -14.96 -9.40
N ALA A 216 -7.48 -15.40 -9.03
CA ALA A 216 -7.24 -16.15 -7.79
C ALA A 216 -7.60 -15.34 -6.54
N LEU A 217 -7.23 -14.06 -6.48
CA LEU A 217 -7.63 -13.14 -5.41
C LEU A 217 -9.15 -13.02 -5.30
N GLY A 218 -9.85 -12.86 -6.43
CA GLY A 218 -11.32 -12.77 -6.48
C GLY A 218 -12.02 -14.05 -5.99
N LEU A 219 -11.48 -15.23 -6.33
CA LEU A 219 -11.98 -16.51 -5.84
C LEU A 219 -11.65 -16.75 -4.35
N GLY A 220 -10.55 -16.17 -3.86
CA GLY A 220 -10.11 -16.24 -2.47
C GLY A 220 -10.84 -15.28 -1.52
N THR A 221 -11.47 -14.21 -2.03
CA THR A 221 -12.25 -13.24 -1.24
C THR A 221 -13.49 -13.89 -0.62
N ARG A 222 -13.37 -14.38 0.61
CA ARG A 222 -14.50 -14.92 1.36
C ARG A 222 -15.30 -13.78 2.00
N LEU A 223 -16.60 -13.70 1.76
CA LEU A 223 -17.52 -12.84 2.55
C LEU A 223 -17.41 -13.10 4.06
N SER A 224 -16.91 -14.27 4.47
CA SER A 224 -16.61 -14.60 5.86
C SER A 224 -15.58 -13.67 6.50
N ALA A 225 -14.64 -13.11 5.71
CA ALA A 225 -13.62 -12.17 6.18
C ALA A 225 -14.26 -10.89 6.76
N ILE A 226 -15.30 -10.38 6.10
CA ILE A 226 -16.06 -9.19 6.53
C ILE A 226 -16.81 -9.46 7.83
N ARG A 227 -17.44 -10.62 7.94
CA ARG A 227 -18.22 -11.00 9.13
C ARG A 227 -17.34 -11.23 10.36
N GLN A 228 -16.07 -11.61 10.17
CA GLN A 228 -15.10 -11.85 11.24
C GLN A 228 -14.39 -10.58 11.73
N ALA A 229 -14.35 -9.50 10.94
CA ALA A 229 -13.59 -8.29 11.29
C ALA A 229 -14.17 -7.52 12.50
N GLY A 230 -15.47 -7.65 12.77
CA GLY A 230 -16.16 -6.86 13.80
C GLY A 230 -16.36 -5.38 13.39
N VAL A 231 -17.33 -4.72 14.02
CA VAL A 231 -17.74 -3.35 13.63
C VAL A 231 -16.65 -2.32 13.90
N ARG A 232 -15.98 -2.38 15.06
CA ARG A 232 -14.99 -1.38 15.46
C ARG A 232 -13.74 -1.38 14.57
N PRO A 233 -13.12 -2.53 14.24
CA PRO A 233 -12.02 -2.59 13.27
C PRO A 233 -12.41 -2.09 11.89
N LEU A 234 -13.63 -2.42 11.43
CA LEU A 234 -14.12 -1.97 10.13
C LEU A 234 -14.31 -0.45 10.08
N LEU A 235 -14.84 0.16 11.15
CA LEU A 235 -14.98 1.62 11.25
C LEU A 235 -13.61 2.33 11.28
N LEU A 236 -12.64 1.78 12.03
CA LEU A 236 -11.28 2.31 12.00
C LEU A 236 -10.74 2.28 10.58
N ALA A 237 -10.79 1.12 9.92
CA ALA A 237 -10.28 0.96 8.57
C ALA A 237 -11.02 1.84 7.55
N ALA A 238 -12.32 2.09 7.73
CA ALA A 238 -13.08 3.05 6.93
C ALA A 238 -12.55 4.48 7.08
N MET A 239 -12.23 4.90 8.31
CA MET A 239 -11.63 6.22 8.55
C MET A 239 -10.22 6.32 7.98
N LEU A 240 -9.40 5.26 8.11
CA LEU A 240 -8.08 5.20 7.47
C LEU A 240 -8.21 5.26 5.95
N PHE A 241 -9.18 4.55 5.37
CA PHE A 241 -9.44 4.57 3.94
C PHE A 241 -9.88 5.94 3.44
N ALA A 242 -10.78 6.61 4.17
CA ALA A 242 -11.19 7.98 3.85
C ALA A 242 -10.00 8.95 3.90
N TRP A 243 -9.08 8.78 4.86
CA TRP A 243 -7.83 9.53 4.91
C TRP A 243 -6.88 9.20 3.75
N LEU A 244 -6.71 7.92 3.42
CA LEU A 244 -5.88 7.51 2.29
C LEU A 244 -6.36 8.17 0.99
N VAL A 245 -7.67 8.26 0.79
CA VAL A 245 -8.26 8.95 -0.37
C VAL A 245 -8.10 10.47 -0.26
N ALA A 246 -8.70 11.11 0.76
CA ALA A 246 -8.77 12.57 0.84
C ALA A 246 -7.43 13.21 1.26
N GLY A 247 -6.81 12.69 2.32
CA GLY A 247 -5.49 13.09 2.79
C GLY A 247 -4.41 12.77 1.76
N GLY A 248 -4.50 11.61 1.11
CA GLY A 248 -3.60 11.26 0.01
C GLY A 248 -3.68 12.22 -1.18
N ALA A 249 -4.88 12.62 -1.58
CA ALA A 249 -5.05 13.62 -2.64
C ALA A 249 -4.45 14.97 -2.24
N LEU A 250 -4.65 15.40 -0.99
CA LEU A 250 -4.06 16.64 -0.47
C LEU A 250 -2.53 16.58 -0.45
N ILE A 251 -1.95 15.50 0.06
CA ILE A 251 -0.48 15.33 0.16
C ILE A 251 0.14 15.29 -1.23
N ASN A 252 -0.42 14.53 -2.17
CA ASN A 252 0.06 14.48 -3.54
C ASN A 252 0.01 15.87 -4.17
N ARG A 253 -1.12 16.59 -4.04
CA ARG A 253 -1.27 17.95 -4.56
C ARG A 253 -0.21 18.92 -4.01
N VAL A 254 0.05 18.89 -2.70
CA VAL A 254 0.99 19.82 -2.07
C VAL A 254 2.43 19.47 -2.43
N VAL A 255 2.81 18.20 -2.38
CA VAL A 255 4.21 17.79 -2.59
C VAL A 255 4.61 17.93 -4.05
N MET A 256 3.73 17.62 -5.00
CA MET A 256 4.02 17.73 -6.45
C MET A 256 4.08 19.18 -6.96
N GLN A 257 3.77 20.17 -6.12
CA GLN A 257 3.95 21.59 -6.44
C GLN A 257 5.37 22.10 -6.14
N PHE A 258 6.20 21.30 -5.44
CA PHE A 258 7.58 21.62 -5.09
C PHE A 258 8.56 20.74 -5.88
#